data_AF-A0A6I5CU50-F1
#
_entry.id   AF-A0A6I5CU50-F1
#
_cell.length_a   1.000
_cell.length_b   1.000
_cell.length_c   1.000
_cell.angle_alpha   90.00
_cell.angle_beta   90.00
_cell.angle_gamma   90.00
#
_symmetry.space_group_name_H-M   'P 1'
#
loop_
_entity.id
_entity.type
_entity.pdbx_description
1 polymer ?
#
loop_
_entity_poly.entity_id
_entity_poly.type
_entity_poly.pdbx_seq_one_letter_code
_entity_poly.pdbx_strand_id
1 'polypeptide(L)' 'MRTHLTTVAGVAVDTRHFIGGERVASTETFTDVSPIDGSVLAEISRGTAM' A
#
# COMPACT_ATOMS: atom_id res chain seq x y z
N MET A 1 -0.07 -14.18 -7.31
CA MET A 1 -0.38 -13.21 -6.22
C MET A 1 -0.81 -11.91 -6.90
N ARG A 2 -1.93 -11.28 -6.51
CA ARG A 2 -2.33 -9.99 -7.10
C ARG A 2 -1.30 -8.97 -6.63
N THR A 3 -0.52 -8.41 -7.55
CA THR A 3 0.75 -7.68 -7.31
C THR A 3 0.65 -6.46 -6.38
N HIS A 4 -0.56 -6.09 -5.97
CA HIS A 4 -0.84 -4.91 -5.13
C HIS A 4 -1.66 -5.23 -3.89
N LEU A 5 -1.81 -6.50 -3.51
CA LEU A 5 -2.49 -6.86 -2.26
C LEU A 5 -1.47 -7.27 -1.20
N THR A 6 -1.58 -6.68 -0.01
CA THR A 6 -0.95 -7.19 1.21
C THR A 6 -2.02 -7.81 2.13
N THR A 7 -1.61 -8.62 3.10
CA THR A 7 -2.50 -9.10 4.16
C THR A 7 -2.11 -8.41 5.46
N VAL A 8 -3.04 -7.64 6.04
CA VAL A 8 -2.86 -6.97 7.33
C VAL A 8 -3.87 -7.54 8.30
N ALA A 9 -3.39 -8.19 9.38
CA ALA A 9 -4.25 -8.84 10.38
C ALA A 9 -5.32 -9.77 9.75
N GLY A 10 -4.95 -10.52 8.70
CA GLY A 10 -5.86 -11.43 7.98
C GLY A 10 -6.77 -10.77 6.93
N VAL A 11 -6.70 -9.45 6.76
CA VAL A 11 -7.48 -8.69 5.78
C VAL A 11 -6.63 -8.39 4.55
N ALA A 12 -7.16 -8.68 3.36
CA ALA A 12 -6.54 -8.28 2.10
C ALA A 12 -6.72 -6.77 1.87
N VAL A 13 -5.61 -6.04 1.76
CA VAL A 13 -5.58 -4.59 1.56
C VAL A 13 -4.88 -4.28 0.24
N ASP A 14 -5.51 -3.47 -0.61
CA ASP A 14 -4.91 -2.98 -1.86
C ASP A 14 -4.02 -1.76 -1.58
N THR A 15 -2.74 -1.85 -1.95
CA THR A 15 -1.70 -0.87 -1.63
C THR A 15 -1.60 0.28 -2.64
N ARG A 16 -2.52 0.31 -3.62
CA ARG A 16 -2.66 1.40 -4.59
C ARG A 16 -3.55 2.51 -4.07
N HIS A 17 -3.40 3.67 -4.70
CA HIS A 17 -4.32 4.80 -4.50
C HIS A 17 -5.74 4.41 -4.89
N PHE A 18 -6.72 5.05 -4.26
CA PHE A 18 -8.09 5.01 -4.71
C PHE A 18 -8.50 6.41 -5.18
N ILE A 19 -8.46 6.62 -6.49
CA ILE A 19 -8.65 7.94 -7.13
C ILE A 19 -9.82 7.82 -8.09
N GLY A 20 -10.83 8.67 -7.91
CA GLY A 20 -11.99 8.71 -8.81
C GLY A 20 -12.78 7.41 -8.90
N GLY A 21 -12.72 6.54 -7.88
CA GLY A 21 -13.37 5.23 -7.91
C GLY A 21 -12.51 4.08 -8.46
N GLU A 22 -11.27 4.36 -8.86
CA GLU A 22 -10.36 3.38 -9.44
C GLU A 22 -9.09 3.17 -8.62
N ARG A 23 -8.46 2.01 -8.83
CA ARG A 23 -7.18 1.67 -8.20
C ARG A 23 -6.01 2.05 -9.10
N VAL A 24 -5.20 3.01 -8.67
CA VAL A 24 -4.10 3.58 -9.45
C VAL A 24 -2.77 3.32 -8.74
N ALA A 25 -1.84 2.65 -9.42
CA ALA A 25 -0.49 2.40 -8.89
C ALA A 25 0.44 3.58 -9.18
N SER A 26 1.36 3.86 -8.26
CA SER A 26 2.51 4.74 -8.51
C SER A 26 3.70 3.97 -9.09
N THR A 27 4.63 4.69 -9.72
CA THR A 27 5.96 4.15 -10.09
C THR A 27 6.81 3.84 -8.86
N GLU A 28 6.69 4.64 -7.80
CA GLU A 28 7.44 4.49 -6.55
C GLU A 28 6.54 4.08 -5.39
N THR A 29 7.13 3.42 -4.39
CA THR A 29 6.48 3.03 -3.13
C THR A 29 7.20 3.59 -1.92
N PHE A 30 6.58 3.43 -0.75
CA PHE A 30 7.22 3.56 0.55
C PHE A 30 6.87 2.38 1.45
N THR A 31 7.81 2.01 2.30
CA THR A 31 7.61 0.99 3.32
C THR A 31 6.72 1.53 4.43
N ASP A 32 5.58 0.89 4.63
CA ASP A 32 4.71 1.11 5.77
C ASP A 32 5.11 0.16 6.90
N VAL A 33 5.24 0.72 8.10
CA VAL A 33 5.80 0.05 9.27
C VAL A 33 4.80 0.12 10.41
N SER A 34 4.56 -1.02 11.05
CA SER A 34 3.71 -1.16 12.20
C SER A 34 4.20 -0.28 13.37
N PRO A 35 3.37 0.62 13.91
CA PRO A 35 3.74 1.40 15.10
C PRO A 35 3.77 0.54 16.38
N ILE A 36 3.27 -0.70 16.33
CA ILE A 36 3.22 -1.59 17.49
C ILE A 36 4.62 -2.17 17.77
N ASP A 37 5.32 -2.59 16.73
CA ASP A 37 6.54 -3.40 16.85
C ASP A 37 7.63 -3.08 15.82
N GLY A 38 7.40 -2.12 14.92
CA GLY A 38 8.37 -1.75 13.89
C GLY A 38 8.48 -2.77 12.75
N SER A 39 7.58 -3.76 12.67
CA SER A 39 7.55 -4.72 11.56
C SER A 39 7.06 -4.07 10.26
N VAL A 40 7.58 -4.53 9.12
CA VAL A 40 7.12 -4.07 7.80
C VAL A 40 5.75 -4.67 7.50
N LEU A 41 4.79 -3.82 7.15
CA LEU A 41 3.43 -4.23 6.79
C LEU A 41 3.25 -4.35 5.27
N ALA A 42 3.77 -3.38 4.50
CA ALA A 42 3.60 -3.33 3.06
C ALA A 42 4.47 -2.28 2.37
N GLU A 43 4.53 -2.38 1.04
CA GLU A 43 4.94 -1.29 0.16
C GLU A 43 3.70 -0.58 -0.39
N ILE A 44 3.54 0.70 -0.03
CA ILE A 44 2.38 1.53 -0.37
C ILE A 44 2.72 2.47 -1.53
N SER A 45 1.80 2.64 -2.48
CA SER A 45 1.98 3.58 -3.60
C SER A 45 2.28 4.99 -3.07
N ARG A 46 3.39 5.58 -3.51
CA ARG A 46 3.82 6.91 -3.06
C ARG A 46 3.09 7.98 -3.85
N GLY A 47 2.32 8.83 -3.17
CA GLY A 47 1.76 10.04 -3.77
C GLY A 47 2.88 11.06 -4.02
N THR A 48 2.85 11.71 -5.18
CA THR A 48 3.76 12.82 -5.51
C THR A 48 2.95 14.11 -5.59
N ALA A 49 3.54 15.23 -5.21
CA ALA A 49 2.98 16.54 -5.55
C ALA A 49 3.25 16.82 -7.04
N MET A 50 2.30 17.48 -7.71
CA MET A 50 2.51 18.09 -9.03
C MET A 50 2.83 19.57 -8.86
#